data_AF-A0A2I1HUW6-F1
#
_entry.id   AF-A0A2I1HUW6-F1
#
_cell.length_a   1.000
_cell.length_b   1.000
_cell.length_c   1.000
_cell.angle_alpha   90.00
_cell.angle_beta   90.00
_cell.angle_gamma   90.00
#
_symmetry.space_group_name_H-M   'P 1'
#
loop_
_entity.id
_entity.type
_entity.pdbx_description
1 polymer ?
#
loop_
_entity_poly.entity_id
_entity_poly.type
_entity_poly.pdbx_seq_one_letter_code
_entity_poly.pdbx_strand_id
1 'polypeptide(L)'
;MDSETNIITLYDYHYIFNTINLNWEVGNIVGAPPPRYKHTATLVNEIIYYIGGIQVNNSIISYPPMSDIYRYSTKSNTWSSAVARLAPGNTPGPRFGHSAVLVEGKICIFGGSFNDLSPTESIAMLDTSTLEWSIPSFKNPRRPNMPTLPNLIYHTATLVDKRMLVAFGNDTDKSVDAVNGYKGLNNDFYIFDFNKNEWYTTTADELTNPSSNIPKLFSSSSAGISSNKPLTIALLSVGIILGVAIVGTVIFVYYR
;
A
#
# COMPACT_ATOMS: atom_id res chain seq x y z
N MET A 1 -7.17 19.59 9.55
CA MET A 1 -8.52 19.90 10.04
C MET A 1 -8.45 21.34 10.48
N ASP A 2 -9.16 22.22 9.81
CA ASP A 2 -9.30 23.59 10.29
C ASP A 2 -10.13 23.56 11.58
N SER A 3 -9.54 24.04 12.67
CA SER A 3 -10.16 24.03 14.01
C SER A 3 -11.37 24.94 14.12
N GLU A 4 -11.58 25.85 13.17
CA GLU A 4 -12.67 26.82 13.22
C GLU A 4 -13.91 26.37 12.42
N THR A 5 -13.73 25.57 11.36
CA THR A 5 -14.82 25.25 10.42
C THR A 5 -15.22 23.77 10.40
N ASN A 6 -14.46 22.87 11.03
CA ASN A 6 -14.62 21.40 10.88
C ASN A 6 -14.59 20.92 9.41
N ILE A 7 -14.14 21.77 8.47
CA ILE A 7 -14.03 21.42 7.06
C ILE A 7 -12.71 20.67 6.85
N ILE A 8 -12.80 19.48 6.24
CA ILE A 8 -11.63 18.77 5.74
C ILE A 8 -11.35 19.31 4.33
N THR A 9 -10.41 20.25 4.23
CA THR A 9 -9.87 20.69 2.94
C THR A 9 -8.79 19.71 2.50
N LEU A 10 -8.99 19.07 1.34
CA LEU A 10 -7.96 18.31 0.65
C LEU A 10 -7.37 19.16 -0.45
N TYR A 11 -6.05 19.13 -0.57
CA TYR A 11 -5.33 19.76 -1.67
C TYR A 11 -5.04 18.72 -2.76
N ASP A 12 -5.04 19.15 -4.02
CA ASP A 12 -4.75 18.36 -5.21
C ASP A 12 -3.42 18.74 -5.87
N TYR A 13 -2.50 19.37 -5.12
CA TYR A 13 -1.17 19.66 -5.62
C TYR A 13 -0.41 18.38 -5.97
N HIS A 14 0.20 18.38 -7.16
CA HIS A 14 1.08 17.31 -7.61
C HIS A 14 2.53 17.82 -7.64
N TYR A 15 3.36 17.30 -6.74
CA TYR A 15 4.77 17.66 -6.65
C TYR A 15 5.66 16.52 -7.11
N ILE A 16 6.73 16.87 -7.81
CA ILE A 16 7.75 15.94 -8.29
C ILE A 16 9.08 16.36 -7.67
N PHE A 17 9.76 15.43 -7.00
CA PHE A 17 11.10 15.68 -6.47
C PHE A 17 12.14 15.12 -7.44
N ASN A 18 12.92 16.00 -8.05
CA ASN A 18 14.02 15.62 -8.91
C ASN A 18 15.22 15.19 -8.05
N THR A 19 15.53 13.91 -8.04
CA THR A 19 16.61 13.36 -7.19
C THR A 19 18.01 13.64 -7.71
N ILE A 20 18.15 14.09 -8.98
CA ILE A 20 19.45 14.47 -9.56
C ILE A 20 19.78 15.91 -9.15
N ASN A 21 18.81 16.83 -9.31
CA ASN A 21 18.99 18.26 -9.03
C ASN A 21 18.60 18.65 -7.59
N LEU A 22 17.99 17.73 -6.84
CA LEU A 22 17.52 17.92 -5.46
C LEU A 22 16.56 19.10 -5.31
N ASN A 23 15.65 19.28 -6.26
CA ASN A 23 14.64 20.34 -6.24
C ASN A 23 13.22 19.80 -6.43
N TRP A 24 12.24 20.61 -6.02
CA TRP A 24 10.82 20.32 -6.21
C TRP A 24 10.32 21.02 -7.46
N GLU A 25 9.54 20.29 -8.24
CA GLU A 25 8.86 20.76 -9.43
C GLU A 25 7.35 20.56 -9.25
N VAL A 26 6.55 21.42 -9.87
CA VAL A 26 5.10 21.26 -9.92
C VAL A 26 4.76 20.41 -11.14
N GLY A 27 4.17 19.25 -10.90
CA GLY A 27 3.67 18.38 -11.95
C GLY A 27 2.36 18.90 -12.54
N ASN A 28 2.02 18.41 -13.73
CA ASN A 28 0.75 18.74 -14.38
C ASN A 28 -0.42 18.24 -13.53
N ILE A 29 -1.51 19.01 -13.47
CA ILE A 29 -2.75 18.65 -12.76
C ILE A 29 -3.96 18.53 -13.70
N VAL A 30 -3.80 18.83 -14.99
CA VAL A 30 -4.88 18.70 -15.97
C VAL A 30 -5.23 17.22 -16.13
N GLY A 31 -6.46 16.87 -15.78
CA GLY A 31 -6.94 15.49 -15.79
C GLY A 31 -6.52 14.64 -14.58
N ALA A 32 -5.93 15.26 -13.55
CA ALA A 32 -5.62 14.62 -12.28
C ALA A 32 -6.90 14.13 -11.56
N PRO A 33 -6.78 13.13 -10.67
CA PRO A 33 -7.90 12.73 -9.82
C PRO A 33 -8.41 13.87 -8.97
N PRO A 34 -9.72 13.89 -8.63
CA PRO A 34 -10.23 14.75 -7.56
C PRO A 34 -9.43 14.56 -6.26
N PRO A 35 -9.31 15.62 -5.43
CA PRO A 35 -8.58 15.59 -4.16
C PRO A 35 -8.93 14.35 -3.35
N ARG A 36 -7.91 13.57 -2.99
CA ARG A 36 -8.07 12.30 -2.28
C ARG A 36 -6.89 11.94 -1.40
N TYR A 37 -7.12 11.11 -0.38
CA TYR A 37 -6.08 10.61 0.52
C TYR A 37 -6.26 9.11 0.79
N LYS A 38 -5.22 8.46 1.37
CA LYS A 38 -5.20 7.02 1.67
C LYS A 38 -5.43 6.11 0.44
N HIS A 39 -5.12 6.61 -0.75
CA HIS A 39 -5.05 5.85 -1.99
C HIS A 39 -3.68 5.16 -2.10
N THR A 40 -3.53 4.21 -3.02
CA THR A 40 -2.23 3.65 -3.40
C THR A 40 -1.75 4.25 -4.72
N ALA A 41 -0.43 4.33 -4.89
CA ALA A 41 0.23 4.76 -6.12
C ALA A 41 1.31 3.74 -6.48
N THR A 42 1.17 3.06 -7.63
CA THR A 42 2.08 1.99 -8.06
C THR A 42 2.68 2.32 -9.42
N LEU A 43 4.01 2.36 -9.52
CA LEU A 43 4.72 2.57 -10.79
C LEU A 43 4.73 1.26 -11.59
N VAL A 44 4.27 1.33 -12.85
CA VAL A 44 4.30 0.25 -13.83
C VAL A 44 4.94 0.81 -15.10
N ASN A 45 6.17 0.38 -15.38
CA ASN A 45 7.01 0.98 -16.42
C ASN A 45 7.17 2.50 -16.19
N GLU A 46 6.65 3.34 -17.09
CA GLU A 46 6.71 4.80 -17.01
C GLU A 46 5.37 5.43 -16.53
N ILE A 47 4.43 4.61 -16.05
CA ILE A 47 3.07 5.04 -15.66
C ILE A 47 2.82 4.75 -14.19
N ILE A 48 2.45 5.76 -13.41
CA ILE A 48 2.00 5.60 -12.02
C ILE A 48 0.49 5.42 -12.00
N TYR A 49 0.01 4.33 -11.42
CA TYR A 49 -1.40 3.99 -11.24
C TYR A 49 -1.86 4.40 -9.85
N TYR A 50 -2.88 5.25 -9.77
CA TYR A 50 -3.50 5.73 -8.54
C TYR A 50 -4.85 5.04 -8.34
N ILE A 51 -5.00 4.32 -7.22
CA ILE A 51 -6.14 3.42 -7.01
C ILE A 51 -6.78 3.66 -5.62
N GLY A 52 -8.11 3.79 -5.61
CA GLY A 52 -8.93 3.91 -4.41
C GLY A 52 -8.73 5.21 -3.62
N GLY A 53 -8.83 5.10 -2.30
CA GLY A 53 -8.73 6.20 -1.34
C GLY A 53 -10.07 6.80 -0.94
N ILE A 54 -10.02 7.97 -0.31
CA ILE A 54 -11.18 8.75 0.11
C ILE A 54 -11.13 10.09 -0.61
N GLN A 55 -12.23 10.47 -1.26
CA GLN A 55 -12.44 11.81 -1.79
C GLN A 55 -13.24 12.65 -0.79
N VAL A 56 -12.93 13.94 -0.73
CA VAL A 56 -13.72 14.91 0.04
C VAL A 56 -14.05 16.08 -0.87
N ASN A 57 -15.34 16.39 -1.00
CA ASN A 57 -15.83 17.53 -1.75
C ASN A 57 -16.83 18.30 -0.89
N ASN A 58 -16.53 19.54 -0.54
CA ASN A 58 -17.37 20.39 0.33
C ASN A 58 -17.84 19.65 1.61
N SER A 59 -16.91 19.01 2.31
CA SER A 59 -17.16 18.18 3.50
C SER A 59 -17.98 16.90 3.28
N ILE A 60 -18.33 16.56 2.04
CA ILE A 60 -18.95 15.28 1.69
C ILE A 60 -17.84 14.26 1.39
N ILE A 61 -17.82 13.18 2.17
CA ILE A 61 -16.90 12.05 2.00
C ILE A 61 -17.48 11.08 0.98
N SER A 62 -16.67 10.68 0.00
CA SER A 62 -17.02 9.61 -0.95
C SER A 62 -15.87 8.62 -1.14
N TYR A 63 -16.23 7.40 -1.53
CA TYR A 63 -15.29 6.30 -1.76
C TYR A 63 -15.30 5.94 -3.24
N PRO A 64 -14.25 6.30 -3.99
CA PRO A 64 -14.21 6.07 -5.42
C PRO A 64 -14.28 4.58 -5.75
N PRO A 65 -15.00 4.18 -6.81
CA PRO A 65 -14.96 2.82 -7.32
C PRO A 65 -13.53 2.37 -7.61
N MET A 66 -13.22 1.11 -7.36
CA MET A 66 -11.91 0.53 -7.72
C MET A 66 -11.74 0.35 -9.24
N SER A 67 -12.80 0.57 -10.02
CA SER A 67 -12.74 0.68 -11.47
C SER A 67 -12.11 1.99 -11.94
N ASP A 68 -12.08 3.03 -11.11
CA ASP A 68 -11.58 4.35 -11.48
C ASP A 68 -10.07 4.37 -11.33
N ILE A 69 -9.36 4.14 -12.45
CA ILE A 69 -7.91 4.09 -12.50
C ILE A 69 -7.39 5.41 -13.07
N TYR A 70 -6.73 6.20 -12.22
CA TYR A 70 -5.98 7.37 -12.66
C TYR A 70 -4.55 6.97 -12.94
N ARG A 71 -4.00 7.46 -14.05
CA ARG A 71 -2.67 7.11 -14.53
C ARG A 71 -1.89 8.38 -14.83
N TYR A 72 -0.70 8.47 -14.29
CA TYR A 72 0.22 9.57 -14.54
C TYR A 72 1.42 9.05 -15.34
N SER A 73 1.66 9.62 -16.52
CA SER A 73 2.84 9.32 -17.32
C SER A 73 4.02 10.16 -16.83
N THR A 74 5.04 9.51 -16.28
CA THR A 74 6.26 10.18 -15.80
C THR A 74 7.10 10.75 -16.93
N LYS A 75 6.97 10.19 -18.14
CA LYS A 75 7.69 10.63 -19.33
C LYS A 75 7.09 11.87 -19.98
N SER A 76 5.77 11.94 -20.07
CA SER A 76 5.07 13.05 -20.74
C SER A 76 4.52 14.10 -19.77
N ASN A 77 4.60 13.87 -18.46
CA ASN A 77 3.98 14.73 -17.44
C ASN A 77 2.50 14.99 -17.73
N THR A 78 1.75 13.91 -17.97
CA THR A 78 0.32 13.97 -18.32
C THR A 78 -0.48 12.95 -17.54
N TRP A 79 -1.68 13.35 -17.12
CA TRP A 79 -2.67 12.46 -16.56
C TRP A 79 -3.56 11.84 -17.63
N SER A 80 -4.06 10.66 -17.34
CA SER A 80 -5.17 10.04 -18.03
C SER A 80 -6.01 9.25 -17.03
N SER A 81 -7.26 9.01 -17.35
CA SER A 81 -8.12 8.09 -16.60
C SER A 81 -8.47 6.88 -17.48
N ALA A 82 -8.77 5.77 -16.83
CA ALA A 82 -9.33 4.59 -17.46
C ALA A 82 -10.33 3.93 -16.51
N VAL A 83 -11.30 3.23 -17.09
CA VAL A 83 -12.26 2.42 -16.35
C VAL A 83 -11.82 0.96 -16.47
N ALA A 84 -11.38 0.38 -15.36
CA ALA A 84 -11.06 -1.05 -15.32
C ALA A 84 -12.34 -1.88 -15.45
N ARG A 85 -12.25 -2.93 -16.25
CA ARG A 85 -13.31 -3.89 -16.51
C ARG A 85 -13.25 -5.05 -15.53
N LEU A 86 -14.30 -5.87 -15.58
CA LEU A 86 -14.47 -7.03 -14.73
C LEU A 86 -14.28 -8.29 -15.55
N ALA A 87 -13.43 -9.20 -15.06
CA ALA A 87 -13.68 -10.61 -15.31
C ALA A 87 -15.04 -10.99 -14.69
N PRO A 88 -15.82 -11.92 -15.27
CA PRO A 88 -17.10 -12.32 -14.72
C PRO A 88 -16.94 -12.76 -13.24
N GLY A 89 -17.60 -12.07 -12.30
CA GLY A 89 -17.70 -12.54 -10.91
C GLY A 89 -17.14 -11.66 -9.78
N ASN A 90 -16.85 -10.37 -9.99
CA ASN A 90 -16.93 -9.23 -9.02
C ASN A 90 -15.78 -8.21 -9.18
N THR A 91 -16.09 -6.92 -9.03
CA THR A 91 -15.10 -5.85 -8.81
C THR A 91 -14.66 -5.87 -7.35
N PRO A 92 -13.39 -5.61 -7.02
CA PRO A 92 -13.06 -5.25 -5.65
C PRO A 92 -13.90 -4.05 -5.22
N GLY A 93 -14.55 -4.16 -4.05
CA GLY A 93 -15.28 -3.04 -3.47
C GLY A 93 -14.37 -1.83 -3.24
N PRO A 94 -14.93 -0.59 -3.26
CA PRO A 94 -14.21 0.64 -2.90
C PRO A 94 -13.44 0.47 -1.59
N ARG A 95 -12.23 1.03 -1.48
CA ARG A 95 -11.43 0.94 -0.27
C ARG A 95 -10.39 2.03 -0.14
N PHE A 96 -9.96 2.26 1.10
CA PHE A 96 -8.86 3.16 1.45
C PHE A 96 -7.92 2.50 2.47
N GLY A 97 -6.70 3.02 2.60
CA GLY A 97 -5.71 2.52 3.56
C GLY A 97 -5.22 1.10 3.28
N HIS A 98 -5.44 0.62 2.06
CA HIS A 98 -4.92 -0.63 1.54
C HIS A 98 -3.47 -0.45 1.09
N SER A 99 -2.74 -1.56 0.93
CA SER A 99 -1.43 -1.56 0.28
C SER A 99 -1.56 -2.06 -1.17
N ALA A 100 -0.51 -1.81 -1.97
CA ALA A 100 -0.42 -2.31 -3.33
C ALA A 100 1.01 -2.72 -3.66
N VAL A 101 1.17 -3.80 -4.44
CA VAL A 101 2.45 -4.24 -5.01
C VAL A 101 2.29 -4.61 -6.48
N LEU A 102 3.32 -4.39 -7.30
CA LEU A 102 3.36 -4.81 -8.69
C LEU A 102 4.01 -6.20 -8.81
N VAL A 103 3.23 -7.23 -9.16
CA VAL A 103 3.72 -8.60 -9.40
C VAL A 103 3.37 -9.02 -10.83
N GLU A 104 4.38 -9.34 -11.63
CA GLU A 104 4.23 -9.87 -13.00
C GLU A 104 3.27 -9.06 -13.89
N GLY A 105 3.37 -7.73 -13.86
CA GLY A 105 2.50 -6.85 -14.66
C GLY A 105 1.09 -6.68 -14.10
N LYS A 106 0.80 -7.20 -12.90
CA LYS A 106 -0.47 -7.03 -12.20
C LYS A 106 -0.27 -6.25 -10.91
N ILE A 107 -1.13 -5.27 -10.66
CA ILE A 107 -1.15 -4.56 -9.38
C ILE A 107 -2.02 -5.37 -8.42
N CYS A 108 -1.40 -5.97 -7.40
CA CYS A 108 -2.08 -6.66 -6.33
C CYS A 108 -2.37 -5.67 -5.20
N ILE A 109 -3.64 -5.46 -4.86
CA ILE A 109 -4.07 -4.68 -3.71
C ILE A 109 -4.45 -5.60 -2.55
N PHE A 110 -4.13 -5.21 -1.32
CA PHE A 110 -4.45 -5.99 -0.13
C PHE A 110 -5.01 -5.14 1.01
N GLY A 111 -6.01 -5.69 1.69
CA GLY A 111 -6.71 -5.11 2.83
C GLY A 111 -7.48 -3.83 2.49
N GLY A 112 -7.48 -2.90 3.44
CA GLY A 112 -8.18 -1.62 3.40
C GLY A 112 -9.47 -1.64 4.22
N SER A 113 -10.21 -0.55 4.12
CA SER A 113 -11.54 -0.40 4.74
C SER A 113 -12.48 0.36 3.81
N PHE A 114 -13.77 0.13 4.03
CA PHE A 114 -14.89 0.80 3.39
C PHE A 114 -15.97 1.07 4.45
N ASN A 115 -16.32 2.33 4.72
CA ASN A 115 -17.28 2.68 5.77
C ASN A 115 -17.01 2.00 7.12
N ASP A 116 -15.73 1.96 7.55
CA ASP A 116 -15.28 1.31 8.78
C ASP A 116 -15.52 -0.21 8.85
N LEU A 117 -15.82 -0.83 7.70
CA LEU A 117 -15.97 -2.26 7.49
C LEU A 117 -14.84 -2.81 6.61
N SER A 118 -14.59 -4.11 6.75
CA SER A 118 -13.70 -4.84 5.86
C SER A 118 -14.26 -4.83 4.42
N PRO A 119 -13.42 -4.67 3.38
CA PRO A 119 -13.86 -4.83 2.00
C PRO A 119 -14.33 -6.27 1.76
N THR A 120 -15.25 -6.44 0.81
CA THR A 120 -15.79 -7.77 0.44
C THR A 120 -14.68 -8.78 0.12
N GLU A 121 -13.69 -8.33 -0.64
CA GLU A 121 -12.51 -9.13 -0.99
C GLU A 121 -11.28 -8.49 -0.38
N SER A 122 -10.56 -9.22 0.48
CA SER A 122 -9.33 -8.70 1.11
C SER A 122 -8.19 -8.52 0.11
N ILE A 123 -8.21 -9.23 -1.02
CA ILE A 123 -7.17 -9.16 -2.05
C ILE A 123 -7.80 -9.06 -3.44
N ALA A 124 -7.19 -8.30 -4.34
CA ALA A 124 -7.57 -8.25 -5.75
C ALA A 124 -6.37 -7.89 -6.62
N MET A 125 -6.38 -8.29 -7.89
CA MET A 125 -5.31 -8.06 -8.84
C MET A 125 -5.84 -7.39 -10.11
N LEU A 126 -5.29 -6.22 -10.45
CA LEU A 126 -5.54 -5.52 -11.71
C LEU A 126 -4.48 -5.90 -12.72
N ASP A 127 -4.88 -6.56 -13.81
CA ASP A 127 -4.01 -6.74 -14.96
C ASP A 127 -3.81 -5.39 -15.67
N THR A 128 -2.58 -4.91 -15.72
CA THR A 128 -2.30 -3.56 -16.24
C THR A 128 -2.35 -3.48 -17.76
N SER A 129 -2.30 -4.62 -18.44
CA SER A 129 -2.38 -4.73 -19.90
C SER A 129 -3.82 -4.74 -20.41
N THR A 130 -4.71 -5.45 -19.71
CA THR A 130 -6.14 -5.55 -20.08
C THR A 130 -7.04 -4.59 -19.30
N LEU A 131 -6.52 -4.02 -18.20
CA LEU A 131 -7.29 -3.28 -17.20
C LEU A 131 -8.46 -4.11 -16.65
N GLU A 132 -8.24 -5.39 -16.38
CA GLU A 132 -9.23 -6.28 -15.80
C GLU A 132 -8.86 -6.66 -14.37
N TRP A 133 -9.85 -6.57 -13.48
CA TRP A 133 -9.73 -7.06 -12.12
C TRP A 133 -9.96 -8.57 -12.04
N SER A 134 -9.23 -9.23 -11.15
CA SER A 134 -9.40 -10.63 -10.76
C SER A 134 -9.24 -10.78 -9.25
N ILE A 135 -9.89 -11.79 -8.66
CA ILE A 135 -9.77 -12.12 -7.24
C ILE A 135 -8.94 -13.40 -7.12
N PRO A 136 -7.67 -13.33 -6.70
CA PRO A 136 -6.83 -14.52 -6.55
C PRO A 136 -7.27 -15.34 -5.32
N SER A 137 -7.11 -16.66 -5.42
CA SER A 137 -7.34 -17.56 -4.28
C SER A 137 -6.00 -18.02 -3.72
N PHE A 138 -5.77 -17.76 -2.43
CA PHE A 138 -4.59 -18.22 -1.71
C PHE A 138 -4.97 -19.25 -0.65
N LYS A 139 -4.21 -20.35 -0.56
CA LYS A 139 -4.39 -21.39 0.47
C LYS A 139 -3.39 -21.23 1.59
N ASN A 140 -3.79 -21.54 2.82
CA ASN A 140 -2.84 -21.66 3.94
C ASN A 140 -2.62 -23.14 4.28
N PRO A 141 -1.58 -23.80 3.72
CA PRO A 141 -1.34 -25.22 3.97
C PRO A 141 -0.93 -25.51 5.42
N ARG A 142 -0.46 -24.49 6.17
CA ARG A 142 -0.03 -24.63 7.58
C ARG A 142 -1.17 -24.45 8.57
N ARG A 143 -2.22 -23.74 8.17
CA ARG A 143 -3.41 -23.48 8.98
C ARG A 143 -4.67 -23.70 8.13
N PRO A 144 -5.01 -24.97 7.80
CA PRO A 144 -6.17 -25.28 6.95
C PRO A 144 -7.50 -24.79 7.53
N ASN A 145 -7.58 -24.61 8.84
CA ASN A 145 -8.75 -24.07 9.55
C ASN A 145 -8.81 -22.53 9.56
N MET A 146 -7.86 -21.85 8.91
CA MET A 146 -7.85 -20.39 8.72
C MET A 146 -8.04 -20.11 7.21
N PRO A 147 -9.25 -20.34 6.66
CA PRO A 147 -9.48 -20.28 5.21
C PRO A 147 -9.56 -18.85 4.69
N THR A 148 -9.90 -17.88 5.53
CA THR A 148 -10.07 -16.48 5.14
C THR A 148 -8.79 -15.70 5.35
N LEU A 149 -8.45 -14.85 4.38
CA LEU A 149 -7.39 -13.87 4.54
C LEU A 149 -7.77 -12.89 5.66
N PRO A 150 -6.80 -12.47 6.49
CA PRO A 150 -7.05 -11.40 7.46
C PRO A 150 -7.33 -10.10 6.72
N ASN A 151 -8.17 -9.24 7.30
CA ASN A 151 -8.31 -7.88 6.78
C ASN A 151 -7.46 -6.89 7.59
N LEU A 152 -6.53 -6.22 6.89
CA LEU A 152 -5.63 -5.22 7.48
C LEU A 152 -5.86 -3.84 6.90
N ILE A 153 -5.66 -2.78 7.68
CA ILE A 153 -5.64 -1.38 7.20
C ILE A 153 -4.39 -0.65 7.70
N TYR A 154 -3.87 0.29 6.91
CA TYR A 154 -2.66 1.09 7.20
C TYR A 154 -1.40 0.24 7.48
N HIS A 155 -1.36 -0.94 6.88
CA HIS A 155 -0.20 -1.83 6.88
C HIS A 155 0.76 -1.44 5.73
N THR A 156 1.97 -1.99 5.77
CA THR A 156 2.90 -1.93 4.64
C THR A 156 2.93 -3.24 3.89
N ALA A 157 3.19 -3.19 2.59
CA ALA A 157 3.47 -4.36 1.78
C ALA A 157 4.67 -4.12 0.85
N THR A 158 5.45 -5.16 0.62
CA THR A 158 6.58 -5.14 -0.31
C THR A 158 6.68 -6.46 -1.03
N LEU A 159 6.94 -6.41 -2.33
CA LEU A 159 7.23 -7.59 -3.13
C LEU A 159 8.73 -7.87 -3.13
N VAL A 160 9.10 -9.11 -2.81
CA VAL A 160 10.44 -9.66 -3.02
C VAL A 160 10.29 -10.91 -3.88
N ASP A 161 10.94 -10.91 -5.04
CA ASP A 161 10.76 -11.90 -6.10
C ASP A 161 9.28 -12.00 -6.54
N LYS A 162 8.57 -13.03 -6.06
CA LYS A 162 7.13 -13.25 -6.28
C LYS A 162 6.44 -13.55 -4.95
N ARG A 163 6.90 -12.88 -3.90
CA ARG A 163 6.36 -13.01 -2.54
C ARG A 163 6.06 -11.63 -1.98
N MET A 164 4.80 -11.37 -1.68
CA MET A 164 4.41 -10.15 -1.00
C MET A 164 4.52 -10.36 0.50
N LEU A 165 5.39 -9.57 1.13
CA LEU A 165 5.55 -9.47 2.58
C LEU A 165 4.66 -8.34 3.08
N VAL A 166 3.82 -8.62 4.08
CA VAL A 166 2.89 -7.67 4.70
C VAL A 166 3.18 -7.60 6.20
N ALA A 167 3.25 -6.39 6.74
CA ALA A 167 3.56 -6.16 8.15
C ALA A 167 2.88 -4.89 8.67
N PHE A 168 2.82 -4.77 10.00
CA PHE A 168 2.28 -3.62 10.72
C PHE A 168 0.80 -3.34 10.39
N GLY A 169 0.33 -2.15 10.75
CA GLY A 169 -1.04 -1.72 10.57
C GLY A 169 -1.99 -2.28 11.62
N ASN A 170 -3.27 -2.26 11.26
CA ASN A 170 -4.37 -2.64 12.13
C ASN A 170 -5.11 -3.83 11.54
N ASP A 171 -5.47 -4.77 12.40
CA ASP A 171 -6.27 -5.94 12.10
C ASP A 171 -7.74 -5.60 12.40
N THR A 172 -8.53 -5.47 11.34
CA THR A 172 -9.92 -5.03 11.45
C THR A 172 -10.86 -6.14 11.90
N ASP A 173 -10.40 -7.39 11.90
CA ASP A 173 -11.19 -8.56 12.30
C ASP A 173 -11.13 -8.77 13.83
N LYS A 174 -10.13 -8.18 14.51
CA LYS A 174 -10.03 -8.17 15.98
C LYS A 174 -11.04 -7.20 16.57
N SER A 175 -12.10 -7.75 17.17
CA SER A 175 -13.21 -7.00 17.78
C SER A 175 -12.98 -6.53 19.22
N VAL A 176 -11.79 -6.73 19.77
CA VAL A 176 -11.44 -6.44 21.17
C VAL A 176 -10.24 -5.51 21.17
N ASP A 177 -10.31 -4.44 21.96
CA ASP A 177 -9.26 -3.43 22.15
C ASP A 177 -9.21 -2.30 21.11
N ALA A 178 -10.37 -1.72 20.78
CA ALA A 178 -10.42 -0.43 20.11
C ALA A 178 -9.94 0.70 21.04
N VAL A 179 -8.62 0.89 21.16
CA VAL A 179 -8.05 2.10 21.79
C VAL A 179 -8.05 3.20 20.72
N ASN A 180 -8.75 4.30 20.98
CA ASN A 180 -8.84 5.46 20.06
C ASN A 180 -9.43 5.16 18.67
N GLY A 181 -10.37 4.21 18.58
CA GLY A 181 -11.07 3.90 17.31
C GLY A 181 -10.28 3.01 16.33
N TYR A 182 -9.09 2.55 16.71
CA TYR A 182 -8.30 1.60 15.92
C TYR A 182 -8.54 0.18 16.40
N LYS A 183 -9.22 -0.63 15.58
CA LYS A 183 -9.43 -2.07 15.80
C LYS A 183 -8.06 -2.77 15.74
N GLY A 184 -7.64 -3.41 16.83
CA GLY A 184 -6.45 -4.29 17.02
C GLY A 184 -5.14 -3.93 16.30
N LEU A 185 -4.05 -3.72 17.03
CA LEU A 185 -2.71 -3.67 16.41
C LEU A 185 -2.35 -5.02 15.77
N ASN A 186 -1.78 -4.98 14.55
CA ASN A 186 -1.23 -6.16 13.92
C ASN A 186 0.24 -6.37 14.32
N ASN A 187 0.52 -7.49 14.98
CA ASN A 187 1.88 -7.92 15.36
C ASN A 187 2.39 -9.08 14.49
N ASP A 188 1.57 -9.56 13.55
CA ASP A 188 1.88 -10.68 12.67
C ASP A 188 2.46 -10.17 11.33
N PHE A 189 3.31 -11.00 10.74
CA PHE A 189 3.77 -10.85 9.36
C PHE A 189 3.03 -11.84 8.48
N TYR A 190 2.65 -11.39 7.29
CA TYR A 190 1.99 -12.24 6.31
C TYR A 190 2.83 -12.32 5.05
N ILE A 191 2.89 -13.51 4.46
CA ILE A 191 3.63 -13.77 3.23
C ILE A 191 2.68 -14.40 2.23
N PHE A 192 2.51 -13.77 1.08
CA PHE A 192 1.76 -14.31 -0.05
C PHE A 192 2.74 -14.77 -1.12
N ASP A 193 2.82 -16.08 -1.39
CA ASP A 193 3.65 -16.67 -2.45
C ASP A 193 2.82 -16.85 -3.72
N PHE A 194 3.04 -15.99 -4.71
CA PHE A 194 2.33 -16.02 -5.99
C PHE A 194 2.75 -17.19 -6.88
N ASN A 195 3.87 -17.88 -6.61
CA ASN A 195 4.22 -19.09 -7.38
C ASN A 195 3.32 -20.27 -7.02
N LYS A 196 2.96 -20.38 -5.74
CA LYS A 196 2.19 -21.50 -5.21
C LYS A 196 0.72 -21.17 -5.00
N ASN A 197 0.36 -19.89 -5.07
CA ASN A 197 -0.92 -19.38 -4.59
C ASN A 197 -1.18 -19.80 -3.14
N GLU A 198 -0.15 -19.62 -2.30
CA GLU A 198 -0.18 -19.93 -0.88
C GLU A 198 0.09 -18.68 -0.05
N TRP A 199 -0.46 -18.63 1.16
CA TRP A 199 -0.15 -17.60 2.13
C TRP A 199 0.18 -18.18 3.49
N TYR A 200 1.01 -17.47 4.26
CA TYR A 200 1.47 -17.90 5.56
C TYR A 200 1.52 -16.72 6.54
N THR A 201 1.26 -16.99 7.81
CA THR A 201 1.56 -16.08 8.90
C THR A 201 2.90 -16.48 9.54
N THR A 202 3.68 -15.50 9.95
CA THR A 202 4.93 -15.68 10.70
C THR A 202 5.10 -14.55 11.71
N THR A 203 5.88 -14.77 12.76
CA THR A 203 6.27 -13.70 13.70
C THR A 203 7.62 -13.08 13.32
N ALA A 204 7.98 -11.94 13.93
CA ALA A 204 9.32 -11.36 13.82
C ALA A 204 10.40 -12.34 14.29
N ASP A 205 10.13 -13.07 15.39
CA ASP A 205 11.04 -14.05 15.95
C ASP A 205 11.28 -15.21 14.98
N GLU A 206 10.23 -15.69 14.32
CA GLU A 206 10.34 -16.77 13.34
C GLU A 206 11.10 -16.34 12.07
N LEU A 207 10.99 -15.08 11.65
CA LEU A 207 11.73 -14.54 10.51
C LEU A 207 13.23 -14.35 10.79
N THR A 208 13.58 -14.05 12.05
CA THR A 208 14.95 -13.76 12.46
C THR A 208 15.70 -14.98 12.98
N ASN A 209 14.99 -16.08 13.30
CA ASN A 209 15.59 -17.29 13.85
C ASN A 209 15.85 -18.36 12.76
N PRO A 210 17.11 -18.75 12.49
CA PRO A 210 17.46 -19.69 11.43
C PRO A 210 16.98 -21.14 11.65
N SER A 211 16.46 -21.48 12.83
CA SER A 211 15.85 -22.79 13.13
C SER A 211 14.35 -22.84 12.86
N SER A 212 13.72 -21.75 12.41
CA SER A 212 12.29 -21.76 12.08
C SER A 212 12.05 -22.66 10.86
N ASN A 213 10.98 -23.46 10.89
CA ASN A 213 10.56 -24.33 9.78
C ASN A 213 10.04 -23.53 8.56
N ILE A 214 10.52 -22.31 8.36
CA ILE A 214 10.24 -21.50 7.20
C ILE A 214 11.19 -21.98 6.09
N PRO A 215 10.68 -22.54 4.97
CA PRO A 215 11.50 -22.81 3.81
C PRO A 215 12.29 -21.55 3.52
N LYS A 216 13.62 -21.63 3.36
CA LYS A 216 14.46 -20.47 3.00
C LYS A 216 13.71 -19.66 1.95
N LEU A 217 13.09 -18.56 2.39
CA LEU A 217 12.08 -17.92 1.55
C LEU A 217 12.76 -17.30 0.33
N PHE A 218 14.02 -16.96 0.51
CA PHE A 218 14.91 -16.40 -0.47
C PHE A 218 16.09 -17.37 -0.57
N SER A 219 16.30 -17.94 -1.76
CA SER A 219 17.54 -18.65 -2.03
C SER A 219 18.66 -17.61 -2.14
N SER A 220 19.69 -17.72 -1.32
CA SER A 220 20.93 -16.99 -1.55
C SER A 220 21.60 -17.57 -2.81
N SER A 221 21.26 -17.08 -4.00
CA SER A 221 22.18 -17.20 -5.12
C SER A 221 23.34 -16.28 -4.80
N SER A 222 24.46 -16.85 -4.38
CA SER A 222 25.73 -16.14 -4.30
C SER A 222 26.05 -15.64 -5.70
N ALA A 223 25.76 -14.37 -5.99
CA ALA A 223 26.41 -13.68 -7.09
C ALA A 223 27.91 -13.71 -6.75
N GLY A 224 28.66 -14.57 -7.46
CA GLY A 224 30.10 -14.60 -7.37
C GLY A 224 30.65 -13.25 -7.79
N ILE A 225 31.02 -12.41 -6.82
CA ILE A 225 31.81 -11.21 -7.05
C ILE A 225 33.21 -11.53 -6.56
N SER A 226 34.11 -11.67 -7.54
CA SER A 226 35.54 -11.86 -7.34
C SER A 226 36.09 -10.77 -6.43
N SER A 227 36.94 -11.18 -5.49
CA SER A 227 37.73 -10.31 -4.64
C SER A 227 38.57 -9.33 -5.46
N ASN A 228 38.18 -8.05 -5.46
CA ASN A 228 39.08 -6.93 -5.69
C ASN A 228 38.63 -5.78 -4.77
N LYS A 229 39.51 -5.45 -3.83
CA LYS A 229 39.59 -4.33 -2.84
C LYS A 229 38.30 -3.55 -2.48
N PRO A 230 38.09 -3.24 -1.17
CA PRO A 230 36.85 -2.62 -0.72
C PRO A 230 36.78 -1.18 -1.23
N LEU A 231 35.97 -0.93 -2.24
CA LEU A 231 35.31 0.36 -2.38
C LEU A 231 34.11 0.34 -1.44
N THR A 232 34.18 1.13 -0.38
CA THR A 232 33.05 1.47 0.49
C THR A 232 31.97 2.16 -0.33
N ILE A 233 31.10 1.36 -0.96
CA ILE A 233 29.82 1.81 -1.47
C ILE A 233 28.87 1.72 -0.29
N ALA A 234 28.62 2.85 0.35
CA ALA A 234 27.50 2.99 1.27
C ALA A 234 26.23 2.59 0.51
N LEU A 235 25.62 1.47 0.89
CA LEU A 235 24.28 1.09 0.47
C LEU A 235 23.33 2.15 1.02
N LEU A 236 23.07 3.18 0.22
CA LEU A 236 21.93 4.07 0.41
C LEU A 236 20.68 3.28 0.04
N SER A 237 20.21 2.43 0.96
CA SER A 237 18.80 2.08 1.02
C SER A 237 18.06 3.35 1.41
N VAL A 238 17.72 4.17 0.42
CA VAL A 238 16.80 5.29 0.60
C VAL A 238 15.40 4.70 0.76
N GLY A 239 15.13 4.13 1.93
CA GLY A 239 13.79 4.17 2.47
C GLY A 239 13.50 5.63 2.72
N ILE A 240 12.61 6.24 1.92
CA ILE A 240 12.12 7.59 2.19
C ILE A 240 11.29 7.50 3.48
N ILE A 241 11.97 7.59 4.62
CA ILE A 241 11.39 8.03 5.88
C ILE A 241 11.37 9.55 5.77
N LEU A 242 10.30 10.09 5.19
CA LEU A 242 9.99 11.50 5.41
C LEU A 242 9.45 11.61 6.83
N GLY A 243 10.33 12.06 7.72
CA GLY A 243 10.03 12.34 9.11
C GLY A 243 8.84 13.28 9.21
N VAL A 244 7.86 12.86 10.00
CA VAL A 244 6.87 13.76 10.57
C VAL A 244 7.65 14.75 11.44
N ALA A 245 7.80 15.98 10.94
CA ALA A 245 8.18 17.09 11.80
C ALA A 245 7.05 17.28 12.80
N ILE A 246 7.26 16.82 14.03
CA ILE A 246 6.42 17.17 15.17
C ILE A 246 6.66 18.67 15.42
N VAL A 247 5.80 19.51 14.87
CA VAL A 247 5.66 20.88 15.33
C VAL A 247 4.91 20.79 16.66
N GLY A 248 5.67 20.71 17.75
CA GLY A 248 5.13 20.83 19.10
C GLY A 248 4.58 22.24 19.29
N THR A 249 3.27 22.36 19.45
CA THR A 249 2.63 23.57 19.98
C THR A 249 3.05 23.73 21.45
N VAL A 250 3.93 24.68 21.73
CA VAL A 250 4.21 25.13 23.09
C VAL A 250 3.05 26.05 23.52
N ILE A 251 2.15 25.53 24.35
CA ILE A 251 1.14 26.36 25.02
C ILE A 251 1.78 26.92 26.29
N PHE A 252 2.10 28.22 26.28
CA PHE A 252 2.41 28.97 27.50
C PHE A 252 1.10 29.30 28.22
N VAL A 253 0.84 28.64 29.35
CA VAL A 253 -0.19 29.09 30.31
C VAL A 253 0.50 30.01 31.31
N TYR A 254 0.25 31.32 31.18
CA TYR A 254 0.59 32.29 32.21
C TYR A 254 -0.44 32.19 33.33
N TYR A 255 -0.03 31.77 34.53
CA TYR A 255 -0.77 32.06 35.75
C TYR A 255 -0.34 33.44 36.26
N ARG A 256 -1.31 34.32 36.49
CA ARG A 256 -1.19 35.47 37.40
C ARG A 256 -2.06 35.19 38.61
#